data_AF-A0A8J7N493-F1
#
_entry.id   AF-A0A8J7N493-F1
#
_cell.length_a   1.000
_cell.length_b   1.000
_cell.length_c   1.000
_cell.angle_alpha   90.00
_cell.angle_beta   90.00
_cell.angle_gamma   90.00
#
_symmetry.space_group_name_H-M   'P 1'
#
loop_
_entity.id
_entity.type
_entity.pdbx_description
1 polymer ?
#
loop_
_entity_poly.entity_id
_entity_poly.type
_entity_poly.pdbx_seq_one_letter_code
_entity_poly.pdbx_strand_id
1 'polypeptide(L)'
;FDESACIQCGLCKSTCPEKVIELVPRIDFAAQSRGTVTIKEEEPAHCVRCGKAFGTRSAIDAVVRKLEGRHWMFADKAIVERLRMCGDCRIVVQSESKIDPYAGTPRPHPRTSDEYEALHDLPPGEKKKPG
;
A
#
# COMPACT_ATOMS: atom_id res chain seq x y z
N PHE A 1 -24.06 15.75 1.94
CA PHE A 1 -25.40 15.18 2.16
C PHE A 1 -26.41 16.06 1.47
N ASP A 2 -27.26 15.47 0.65
CA ASP A 2 -28.37 16.17 0.00
C ASP A 2 -29.67 15.62 0.60
N GLU A 3 -30.38 16.46 1.34
CA GLU A 3 -31.62 16.07 2.01
C GLU A 3 -32.78 15.92 1.02
N SER A 4 -32.75 16.61 -0.13
CA SER A 4 -33.79 16.51 -1.16
C SER A 4 -33.82 15.13 -1.83
N ALA A 5 -32.69 14.42 -1.83
CA ALA A 5 -32.55 13.05 -2.33
C ALA A 5 -32.77 11.97 -1.24
N CYS A 6 -33.02 12.35 0.02
CA CYS A 6 -33.14 11.42 1.13
C CYS A 6 -34.52 10.75 1.17
N ILE A 7 -34.57 9.42 1.01
CA ILE A 7 -35.80 8.62 1.15
C ILE A 7 -36.00 8.02 2.55
N GLN A 8 -35.23 8.48 3.54
CA GLN A 8 -35.31 8.02 4.93
C GLN A 8 -35.08 6.50 5.16
N CYS A 9 -34.37 5.81 4.26
CA CYS A 9 -34.06 4.38 4.40
C CYS A 9 -33.02 4.06 5.50
N GLY A 10 -32.26 5.07 5.94
CA GLY A 10 -31.27 4.94 7.01
C GLY A 10 -29.96 4.23 6.66
N LEU A 11 -29.75 3.84 5.40
CA LEU A 11 -28.51 3.19 4.96
C LEU A 11 -27.28 4.07 5.20
N CYS A 12 -27.40 5.38 4.99
CA CYS A 12 -26.32 6.33 5.24
C CYS A 12 -25.89 6.33 6.72
N LYS A 13 -26.84 6.31 7.65
CA LYS A 13 -26.58 6.24 9.11
C LYS A 13 -25.93 4.92 9.51
N SER A 14 -26.40 3.79 8.97
CA SER A 14 -25.88 2.47 9.35
C SER A 14 -24.45 2.24 8.86
N THR A 15 -24.17 2.64 7.62
CA THR A 15 -22.87 2.42 6.95
C THR A 15 -21.82 3.47 7.26
N CYS A 16 -22.19 4.63 7.81
CA CYS A 16 -21.23 5.66 8.16
C CYS A 16 -20.20 5.14 9.18
N PRO A 17 -18.90 5.10 8.82
CA PRO A 17 -17.85 4.63 9.73
C PRO A 17 -17.63 5.59 10.90
N GLU A 18 -17.77 6.89 10.64
CA GLU A 18 -17.56 7.96 11.63
C GLU A 18 -18.77 8.20 12.54
N LYS A 19 -19.91 7.55 12.27
CA LYS A 19 -21.16 7.70 13.04
C LYS A 19 -21.65 9.15 13.18
N VAL A 20 -21.44 9.98 12.16
CA VAL A 20 -21.79 11.42 12.14
C VAL A 20 -23.17 11.74 11.58
N ILE A 21 -23.93 10.74 11.14
CA ILE A 21 -25.26 10.94 10.53
C ILE A 21 -26.34 10.52 11.51
N GLU A 22 -27.25 11.43 11.83
CA GLU A 22 -28.46 11.15 12.61
C GLU A 22 -29.69 11.27 11.71
N LEU A 23 -30.68 10.40 11.96
CA LEU A 23 -31.97 10.44 11.27
C LEU A 23 -32.96 11.12 12.20
N VAL A 24 -33.40 12.32 11.84
CA VAL A 24 -34.46 13.04 12.53
C VAL A 24 -35.70 12.99 11.65
N PRO A 25 -36.84 12.46 12.13
CA PRO A 25 -38.09 12.51 11.37
C PRO A 25 -38.53 13.96 11.18
N ARG A 26 -38.35 14.49 9.96
CA ARG A 26 -38.72 15.86 9.59
C ARG A 26 -39.04 15.95 8.11
N ILE A 27 -39.74 17.02 7.73
CA ILE A 27 -39.88 17.46 6.35
C ILE A 27 -39.30 18.86 6.29
N ASP A 28 -38.27 19.04 5.47
CA ASP A 28 -37.59 20.32 5.29
C ASP A 28 -37.88 20.88 3.90
N PHE A 29 -38.84 21.80 3.80
CA PHE A 29 -39.22 22.41 2.53
C PHE A 29 -38.11 23.26 1.89
N ALA A 30 -37.14 23.73 2.68
CA ALA A 30 -36.00 24.50 2.17
C ALA A 30 -34.83 23.59 1.74
N ALA A 31 -34.92 22.27 1.91
CA ALA A 31 -33.89 21.34 1.47
C ALA A 31 -33.67 21.38 -0.06
N GLN A 32 -34.74 21.57 -0.85
CA GLN A 32 -34.66 21.62 -2.32
C GLN A 32 -33.78 22.78 -2.84
N SER A 33 -33.69 23.89 -2.10
CA SER A 33 -32.87 25.05 -2.50
C SER A 33 -31.47 25.06 -1.88
N ARG A 34 -31.24 24.28 -0.82
CA ARG A 34 -29.93 24.20 -0.14
C ARG A 34 -28.88 23.36 -0.89
N GLY A 35 -29.29 22.31 -1.59
CA GLY A 35 -28.37 21.38 -2.24
C GLY A 35 -27.50 20.59 -1.26
N THR A 36 -26.28 20.23 -1.69
CA THR A 36 -25.38 19.37 -0.91
C THR A 36 -24.69 20.13 0.23
N VAL A 37 -24.79 19.60 1.44
CA VAL A 37 -24.15 20.11 2.66
C VAL A 37 -23.02 19.18 3.13
N THR A 38 -21.87 19.74 3.51
CA THR A 38 -20.78 18.97 4.14
C THR A 38 -21.17 18.60 5.57
N ILE A 39 -21.23 17.30 5.87
CA ILE A 39 -21.53 16.80 7.22
C ILE A 39 -20.25 16.56 8.02
N LYS A 40 -19.19 16.11 7.34
CA LYS A 40 -17.90 15.81 7.95
C LYS A 40 -16.79 16.13 6.98
N GLU A 41 -15.81 16.85 7.49
CA GLU A 41 -14.55 17.14 6.81
C GLU A 41 -13.40 16.59 7.65
N GLU A 42 -12.33 16.19 6.97
CA GLU A 42 -11.17 15.61 7.60
C GLU A 42 -9.89 15.94 6.83
N GLU A 43 -8.82 16.14 7.60
CA GLU A 43 -7.47 16.34 7.08
C GLU A 43 -7.00 15.13 6.24
N PRO A 44 -6.48 15.39 5.02
CA PRO A 44 -5.86 14.35 4.21
C PRO A 44 -4.59 13.80 4.87
N ALA A 45 -4.44 12.48 4.82
CA ALA A 45 -3.17 11.81 5.08
C ALA A 45 -2.23 12.03 3.89
N HIS A 46 -1.07 12.59 4.16
CA HIS A 46 -0.03 12.83 3.17
C HIS A 46 1.00 11.70 3.22
N CYS A 47 1.43 11.22 2.05
CA CYS A 47 2.43 10.17 1.96
C CYS A 47 3.76 10.61 2.60
N VAL A 48 4.32 9.79 3.47
CA VAL A 48 5.59 10.08 4.16
C VAL A 48 6.82 10.18 3.23
N ARG A 49 6.73 9.65 2.00
CA ARG A 49 7.82 9.68 1.00
C ARG A 49 7.70 10.86 0.03
N CYS A 50 6.51 11.09 -0.55
CA CYS A 50 6.32 12.08 -1.62
C CYS A 50 5.37 13.24 -1.26
N GLY A 51 4.75 13.22 -0.08
CA GLY A 51 3.79 14.23 0.35
C GLY A 51 2.41 14.17 -0.32
N LYS A 52 2.17 13.28 -1.30
CA LYS A 52 0.87 13.17 -1.98
C LYS A 52 -0.25 12.78 -1.00
N ALA A 53 -1.35 13.52 -0.99
CA ALA A 53 -2.57 13.16 -0.28
C ALA A 53 -3.18 11.89 -0.90
N PHE A 54 -3.48 10.87 -0.08
CA PHE A 54 -3.95 9.57 -0.59
C PHE A 54 -5.08 8.91 0.22
N GLY A 55 -5.48 9.51 1.34
CA GLY A 55 -6.56 9.01 2.19
C GLY A 55 -6.87 10.02 3.29
N THR A 56 -7.79 9.68 4.20
CA THR A 56 -8.03 10.48 5.41
C THR A 56 -7.11 10.01 6.54
N ARG A 57 -6.75 10.94 7.43
CA ARG A 57 -5.84 10.64 8.55
C ARG A 57 -6.36 9.53 9.46
N SER A 58 -7.63 9.60 9.86
CA SER A 58 -8.30 8.61 10.71
C SER A 58 -8.28 7.21 10.09
N ALA A 59 -8.54 7.09 8.78
CA ALA A 59 -8.59 5.80 8.10
C ALA A 59 -7.21 5.14 8.08
N ILE A 60 -6.16 5.90 7.76
CA ILE A 60 -4.79 5.38 7.76
C ILE A 60 -4.35 5.00 9.17
N ASP A 61 -4.59 5.85 10.17
CA ASP A 61 -4.24 5.57 11.56
C ASP A 61 -5.00 4.35 12.11
N ALA A 62 -6.27 4.19 11.73
CA ALA A 62 -7.07 3.02 12.09
C ALA A 62 -6.51 1.73 11.48
N VAL A 63 -6.03 1.77 10.22
CA VAL A 63 -5.41 0.61 9.55
C VAL A 63 -4.06 0.28 10.20
N VAL A 64 -3.22 1.28 10.46
CA VAL A 64 -1.92 1.07 11.13
C VAL A 64 -2.12 0.42 12.50
N ARG A 65 -2.99 1.00 13.33
CA ARG A 65 -3.36 0.43 14.65
C ARG A 65 -3.96 -0.97 14.54
N LYS A 66 -4.62 -1.30 13.42
CA LYS A 66 -5.19 -2.63 13.16
C LYS A 66 -4.16 -3.70 12.81
N LEU A 67 -3.02 -3.33 12.27
CA LEU A 67 -2.06 -4.28 11.72
C LEU A 67 -0.77 -4.35 12.54
N GLU A 68 -0.34 -3.22 13.11
CA GLU A 68 0.86 -3.12 13.93
C GLU A 68 0.85 -4.15 15.07
N GLY A 69 1.84 -5.03 15.07
CA GLY A 69 2.04 -6.04 16.13
C GLY A 69 1.01 -7.18 16.19
N ARG A 70 -0.03 -7.20 15.34
CA ARG A 70 -1.07 -8.25 15.39
C ARG A 70 -0.79 -9.45 14.51
N HIS A 71 -0.12 -9.25 13.39
CA HIS A 71 0.19 -10.29 12.42
C HIS A 71 1.69 -10.30 12.16
N TRP A 72 2.29 -11.49 12.05
CA TRP A 72 3.74 -11.68 11.90
C TRP A 72 4.34 -10.86 10.74
N MET A 73 3.57 -10.67 9.66
CA MET A 73 3.96 -9.85 8.51
C MET A 73 4.17 -8.36 8.85
N PHE A 74 3.57 -7.85 9.93
CA PHE A 74 3.67 -6.46 10.39
C PHE A 74 4.47 -6.34 11.70
N ALA A 75 5.31 -7.33 12.00
CA ALA A 75 6.22 -7.27 13.15
C ALA A 75 7.36 -6.26 12.92
N ASP A 76 7.80 -6.10 11.67
CA ASP A 76 8.83 -5.13 11.29
C ASP A 76 8.22 -3.73 11.09
N LYS A 77 8.79 -2.74 11.80
CA LYS A 77 8.42 -1.33 11.72
C LYS A 77 8.52 -0.78 10.30
N ALA A 78 9.46 -1.25 9.49
CA ALA A 78 9.59 -0.82 8.09
C ALA A 78 8.38 -1.23 7.23
N ILE A 79 7.72 -2.34 7.59
CA ILE A 79 6.50 -2.81 6.91
C ILE A 79 5.29 -1.98 7.36
N VAL A 80 5.23 -1.63 8.64
CA VAL A 80 4.18 -0.76 9.19
C VAL A 80 4.26 0.65 8.57
N GLU A 81 5.46 1.20 8.41
CA GLU A 81 5.64 2.54 7.83
C GLU A 81 5.17 2.62 6.36
N ARG A 82 5.25 1.51 5.61
CA ARG A 82 4.70 1.43 4.25
C ARG A 82 3.18 1.62 4.19
N LEU A 83 2.46 1.40 5.29
CA LEU A 83 1.02 1.67 5.36
C LEU A 83 0.72 3.19 5.33
N ARG A 84 1.72 4.03 5.64
CA ARG A 84 1.63 5.50 5.54
C ARG A 84 2.11 6.05 4.19
N MET A 85 2.35 5.18 3.20
CA MET A 85 2.77 5.56 1.85
C MET A 85 1.63 5.45 0.84
N CYS A 86 1.63 6.32 -0.19
CA CYS A 86 0.71 6.19 -1.32
C CYS A 86 1.01 4.91 -2.13
N GLY A 87 0.06 4.50 -2.98
CA GLY A 87 0.19 3.29 -3.80
C GLY A 87 1.47 3.24 -4.64
N ASP A 88 1.83 4.36 -5.25
CA ASP A 88 3.02 4.48 -6.10
C ASP A 88 4.30 4.26 -5.27
N CYS A 89 4.48 5.04 -4.20
CA CYS A 89 5.65 4.95 -3.33
C CYS A 89 5.77 3.60 -2.62
N ARG A 90 4.65 2.95 -2.28
CA ARG A 90 4.63 1.62 -1.67
C ARG A 90 5.22 0.57 -2.60
N ILE A 91 4.90 0.62 -3.89
CA ILE A 91 5.47 -0.30 -4.89
C ILE A 91 6.97 -0.05 -5.03
N VAL A 92 7.39 1.22 -5.13
CA VAL A 92 8.81 1.55 -5.28
C VAL A 92 9.64 1.03 -4.10
N VAL A 93 9.21 1.29 -2.85
CA VAL A 93 9.93 0.76 -1.67
C VAL A 93 9.92 -0.78 -1.66
N GLN A 94 8.84 -1.40 -2.10
CA GLN A 94 8.78 -2.86 -2.19
C GLN A 94 9.74 -3.41 -3.25
N SER A 95 9.89 -2.74 -4.39
CA SER A 95 10.84 -3.14 -5.44
C SER A 95 12.30 -2.89 -5.07
N GLU A 96 12.57 -1.90 -4.21
CA GLU A 96 13.91 -1.65 -3.66
C GLU A 96 14.35 -2.72 -2.63
N SER A 97 13.41 -3.53 -2.14
CA SER A 97 13.73 -4.58 -1.17
C SER A 97 14.54 -5.71 -1.81
N LYS A 98 15.54 -6.23 -1.08
CA LYS A 98 16.64 -7.09 -1.56
C LYS A 98 16.24 -8.43 -2.18
N ILE A 99 14.95 -8.73 -2.27
CA ILE A 99 14.42 -9.96 -2.85
C ILE A 99 13.78 -9.56 -4.17
N ASP A 100 14.52 -9.72 -5.26
CA ASP A 100 13.92 -9.72 -6.59
C ASP A 100 13.31 -11.12 -6.81
N PRO A 101 11.98 -11.28 -6.77
CA PRO A 101 11.34 -12.58 -6.97
C PRO A 101 11.50 -13.11 -8.40
N TYR A 102 11.98 -12.27 -9.33
CA TYR A 102 12.29 -12.63 -10.71
C TYR A 102 13.80 -12.80 -10.95
N ALA A 103 14.65 -12.50 -9.97
CA ALA A 103 16.06 -12.83 -10.05
C ALA A 103 16.21 -14.35 -9.97
N GLY A 104 16.56 -14.96 -11.11
CA GLY A 104 17.06 -16.32 -11.14
C GLY A 104 18.39 -16.44 -10.39
N THR A 105 18.97 -17.65 -10.38
CA THR A 105 20.35 -17.83 -9.96
C THR A 105 21.27 -16.84 -10.71
N PRO A 106 22.32 -16.29 -10.07
CA PRO A 106 23.31 -15.47 -10.75
C PRO A 106 23.75 -16.16 -12.05
N ARG A 107 23.82 -15.40 -13.15
CA ARG A 107 24.32 -15.98 -14.41
C ARG A 107 25.74 -16.51 -14.14
N PRO A 108 26.05 -17.77 -14.50
CA PRO A 108 27.40 -18.30 -14.39
C PRO A 108 28.40 -17.40 -15.10
N HIS A 109 29.63 -17.38 -14.62
CA HIS A 109 30.70 -16.59 -15.21
C HIS A 109 30.90 -16.97 -16.69
N PRO A 110 30.83 -16.02 -17.65
CA PRO A 110 31.12 -16.31 -19.05
C PRO A 110 32.56 -16.81 -19.19
N ARG A 111 32.74 -18.01 -19.74
CA ARG A 111 34.09 -18.56 -19.91
C ARG A 111 34.88 -17.77 -20.96
N THR A 112 36.07 -17.32 -20.61
CA THR A 112 36.99 -16.62 -21.54
C THR A 112 37.86 -17.61 -22.33
N SER A 113 38.49 -17.16 -23.42
CA SER A 113 39.41 -18.00 -24.21
C SER A 113 40.58 -18.50 -23.36
N ASP A 114 41.14 -17.61 -22.54
CA ASP A 114 42.25 -17.91 -21.63
C ASP A 114 41.89 -19.01 -20.63
N GLU A 115 40.64 -19.05 -20.15
CA GLU A 115 40.14 -20.11 -19.26
C GLU A 115 39.96 -21.46 -19.98
N TYR A 116 39.73 -21.47 -21.30
CA TYR A 116 39.70 -22.71 -22.09
C TYR A 116 41.10 -23.28 -22.31
N GLU A 117 42.07 -22.41 -22.63
CA GLU A 117 43.47 -22.79 -22.81
C GLU A 117 44.07 -23.32 -21.50
N ALA A 118 43.85 -22.61 -20.38
CA ALA A 118 44.29 -23.05 -19.06
C ALA A 118 43.70 -24.41 -18.63
N LEU A 119 42.48 -24.75 -19.05
CA LEU A 119 41.86 -26.06 -18.77
C LEU A 119 42.35 -27.18 -19.70
N HIS A 120 42.84 -26.82 -20.90
CA HIS A 120 43.41 -27.78 -21.83
C HIS A 120 44.73 -28.35 -21.27
N ASP A 121 45.56 -27.47 -20.71
CA ASP A 121 46.92 -27.77 -20.23
C ASP A 121 46.97 -28.49 -18.88
N LEU A 122 45.84 -28.61 -18.17
CA LEU A 122 45.75 -29.35 -16.91
C LEU A 122 45.70 -30.87 -17.11
N PRO A 123 46.28 -31.66 -16.19
CA PRO A 123 46.18 -33.11 -16.22
C PRO A 123 44.73 -33.59 -15.99
N PRO A 124 44.35 -34.80 -16.47
CA PRO A 124 42.95 -35.27 -16.48
C PRO A 124 42.24 -35.28 -15.11
N GLY A 125 42.98 -35.34 -14.00
CA GLY A 125 42.45 -35.35 -12.64
C GLY A 125 42.10 -33.98 -12.05
N GLU A 126 42.52 -32.88 -12.70
CA GLU A 126 42.38 -31.50 -12.14
C GLU A 126 41.41 -30.62 -12.92
N LYS A 127 40.82 -31.12 -14.01
CA LYS A 127 39.82 -30.40 -14.82
C LYS A 127 38.48 -30.33 -14.07
N LYS A 128 38.31 -29.35 -13.17
CA LYS A 128 37.02 -29.07 -12.53
C LYS A 128 36.05 -28.39 -13.51
N LYS A 129 34.77 -28.76 -13.47
CA LYS A 129 33.70 -28.00 -14.13
C LYS A 129 33.56 -26.64 -13.43
N PRO A 130 33.58 -25.51 -14.15
CA PRO A 130 33.20 -24.23 -13.58
C PRO A 130 31.69 -24.25 -13.27
N GLY A 131 31.33 -23.72 -12.10
CA GLY A 131 29.96 -23.54 -11.64
C GLY A 131 29.34 -22.24 -12.14
#